data_AF-A0A3G1A659-F1
#
_entry.id   AF-A0A3G1A659-F1
#
_cell.length_a   1.000
_cell.length_b   1.000
_cell.length_c   1.000
_cell.angle_alpha   90.00
_cell.angle_beta   90.00
_cell.angle_gamma   90.00
#
_symmetry.space_group_name_H-M   'P 1'
#
loop_
_entity.id
_entity.type
_entity.pdbx_description
1 polymer ?
#
loop_
_entity_poly.entity_id
_entity_poly.type
_entity_poly.pdbx_seq_one_letter_code
_entity_poly.pdbx_strand_id
1 'polypeptide(L)'
;MARIISILYQKLTLSAGQIAIASRVLAQEAFEEKAKEGKRSLDEAIRLATHYLGVSAEYSKENDELKISISPKQNVCPLREICPLPFFYSEAINLLSEWKSYPIRSSNNKLVETSSGKCFFQLRLYGD
;
A
#
# COMPACT_ATOMS: atom_id res chain seq x y z
N MET A 1 -14.07 -11.21 21.54
CA MET A 1 -13.65 -10.98 20.15
C MET A 1 -12.21 -10.47 20.02
N ALA A 2 -11.82 -9.35 20.65
CA ALA A 2 -10.47 -8.78 20.51
C ALA A 2 -9.30 -9.76 20.80
N ARG A 3 -9.47 -10.66 21.79
CA ARG A 3 -8.46 -11.68 22.14
C ARG A 3 -8.31 -12.78 21.09
N ILE A 4 -9.41 -13.16 20.42
CA ILE A 4 -9.40 -14.16 19.34
C ILE A 4 -8.76 -13.57 18.09
N ILE A 5 -9.07 -12.31 17.75
CA ILE A 5 -8.43 -11.59 16.63
C ILE A 5 -6.93 -11.43 16.89
N SER A 6 -6.53 -11.08 18.12
CA SER A 6 -5.11 -11.00 18.51
C SER A 6 -4.40 -12.36 18.40
N ILE A 7 -5.04 -13.46 18.83
CA ILE A 7 -4.50 -14.82 18.70
C ILE A 7 -4.41 -15.27 17.24
N LEU A 8 -5.43 -14.99 16.43
CA LEU A 8 -5.41 -15.28 14.99
C LEU A 8 -4.34 -14.47 14.28
N TYR A 9 -4.19 -13.18 14.61
CA TYR A 9 -3.14 -12.30 14.09
C TYR A 9 -1.72 -12.73 14.50
N GLN A 10 -1.55 -13.32 15.70
CA GLN A 10 -0.27 -13.86 16.16
C GLN A 10 0.05 -15.26 15.62
N LYS A 11 -0.96 -16.12 15.42
CA LYS A 11 -0.79 -17.52 14.99
C LYS A 11 -0.85 -17.72 13.48
N LEU A 12 -1.57 -16.86 12.76
CA LEU A 12 -1.56 -16.80 11.30
C LEU A 12 -0.39 -15.90 10.87
N THR A 13 0.84 -16.26 11.22
CA THR A 13 2.05 -15.63 10.66
C THR A 13 2.04 -15.83 9.16
N LEU A 14 1.35 -14.94 8.46
CA LEU A 14 1.27 -14.95 7.01
C LEU A 14 2.69 -14.69 6.50
N SER A 15 3.13 -15.51 5.56
CA SER A 15 4.38 -15.26 4.84
C SER A 15 4.30 -13.94 4.08
N ALA A 16 5.45 -13.39 3.67
CA ALA A 16 5.48 -12.18 2.86
C ALA A 16 4.63 -12.30 1.59
N GLY A 17 4.62 -13.48 0.95
CA GLY A 17 3.76 -13.76 -0.20
C GLY A 17 2.27 -13.75 0.13
N GLN A 18 1.87 -14.33 1.27
CA GLN A 18 0.46 -14.33 1.69
C GLN A 18 -0.04 -12.92 2.02
N ILE A 19 0.79 -12.08 2.64
CA ILE A 19 0.45 -10.68 2.92
C ILE A 19 0.31 -9.89 1.61
N ALA A 20 1.23 -10.09 0.66
CA ALA A 20 1.14 -9.48 -0.65
C ALA A 20 -0.18 -9.84 -1.35
N ILE A 21 -0.54 -11.13 -1.39
CA ILE A 21 -1.79 -11.61 -2.00
C ILE A 21 -3.01 -10.99 -1.30
N ALA A 22 -3.09 -11.07 0.03
CA ALA A 22 -4.23 -10.54 0.79
C ALA A 22 -4.41 -9.03 0.57
N SER A 23 -3.31 -8.27 0.48
CA SER A 23 -3.35 -6.83 0.22
C SER A 23 -3.89 -6.51 -1.17
N ARG A 24 -3.53 -7.31 -2.17
CA ARG A 24 -4.01 -7.14 -3.54
C ARG A 24 -5.48 -7.51 -3.67
N VAL A 25 -5.91 -8.60 -3.05
CA VAL A 25 -7.33 -8.99 -2.99
C VAL A 25 -8.16 -7.88 -2.35
N LEU A 26 -7.70 -7.30 -1.24
CA LEU A 26 -8.38 -6.18 -0.59
C LEU A 26 -8.51 -4.96 -1.51
N ALA A 27 -7.47 -4.64 -2.28
CA ALA A 27 -7.53 -3.53 -3.25
C ALA A 27 -8.49 -3.83 -4.41
N GLN A 28 -8.56 -5.07 -4.87
CA GLN A 28 -9.52 -5.52 -5.88
C GLN A 28 -10.95 -5.37 -5.37
N GLU A 29 -11.27 -5.91 -4.19
CA GLU A 29 -12.59 -5.76 -3.57
C GLU A 29 -12.98 -4.27 -3.39
N ALA A 30 -12.02 -3.42 -3.05
CA ALA A 30 -12.27 -2.00 -2.84
C ALA A 30 -12.51 -1.20 -4.13
N PHE A 31 -11.86 -1.58 -5.24
CA PHE A 31 -11.72 -0.71 -6.40
C PHE A 31 -12.10 -1.34 -7.74
N GLU A 32 -12.40 -2.63 -7.83
CA GLU A 32 -12.72 -3.31 -9.10
C GLU A 32 -13.94 -2.67 -9.80
N GLU A 33 -15.05 -2.44 -9.08
CA GLU A 33 -16.21 -1.76 -9.67
C GLU A 33 -15.88 -0.34 -10.10
N LYS A 34 -15.09 0.37 -9.31
CA LYS A 34 -14.66 1.74 -9.62
C LYS A 34 -13.75 1.78 -10.85
N ALA A 35 -12.93 0.75 -11.07
CA ALA A 35 -12.07 0.63 -12.23
C ALA A 35 -12.87 0.43 -13.53
N LYS A 36 -14.06 -0.18 -13.47
CA LYS A 36 -14.96 -0.33 -14.63
C LYS A 36 -15.53 1.00 -15.12
N GLU A 37 -15.62 2.00 -14.26
CA GLU A 37 -16.06 3.36 -14.62
C GLU A 37 -15.03 4.11 -15.49
N GLY A 38 -13.80 3.62 -15.57
CA GLY A 38 -12.71 4.20 -16.35
C GLY A 38 -11.43 4.43 -15.54
N LYS A 39 -10.34 4.64 -16.28
CA LYS A 39 -9.03 4.95 -15.72
C LYS A 39 -8.97 6.41 -15.26
N ARG A 40 -8.15 6.64 -14.25
CA ARG A 40 -7.96 7.90 -13.54
C ARG A 40 -6.49 8.30 -13.57
N SER A 41 -6.23 9.56 -13.26
CA SER A 41 -4.85 10.01 -13.07
C SER A 41 -4.19 9.26 -11.92
N LEU A 42 -2.85 9.18 -11.96
CA LEU A 42 -2.06 8.59 -10.89
C LEU A 42 -2.37 9.22 -9.53
N ASP A 43 -2.45 10.55 -9.48
CA ASP A 43 -2.77 11.32 -8.28
C ASP A 43 -4.12 10.93 -7.69
N GLU A 44 -5.13 10.75 -8.53
CA GLU A 44 -6.46 10.35 -8.08
C GLU A 44 -6.48 8.91 -7.58
N ALA A 45 -5.77 7.99 -8.24
CA ALA A 45 -5.64 6.61 -7.77
C ALA A 45 -4.99 6.55 -6.36
N ILE A 46 -3.92 7.31 -6.14
CA ILE A 46 -3.25 7.40 -4.83
C ILE A 46 -4.18 8.01 -3.79
N ARG A 47 -4.92 9.06 -4.14
CA ARG A 47 -5.90 9.71 -3.25
C ARG A 47 -7.01 8.73 -2.83
N LEU A 48 -7.53 7.94 -3.76
CA LEU A 48 -8.56 6.93 -3.48
C LEU A 48 -8.03 5.82 -2.56
N ALA A 49 -6.82 5.31 -2.81
CA ALA A 49 -6.15 4.34 -1.94
C ALA A 49 -5.95 4.90 -0.52
N THR A 50 -5.49 6.15 -0.42
CA THR A 50 -5.28 6.85 0.85
C THR A 50 -6.60 7.04 1.62
N HIS A 51 -7.65 7.47 0.91
CA HIS A 51 -8.98 7.68 1.48
C HIS A 51 -9.59 6.38 2.02
N TYR A 52 -9.50 5.28 1.26
CA TYR A 52 -10.00 3.97 1.67
C TYR A 52 -9.36 3.49 2.97
N LEU A 53 -8.05 3.69 3.13
CA LEU A 53 -7.32 3.32 4.34
C LEU A 53 -7.55 4.28 5.52
N GLY A 54 -8.21 5.42 5.28
CA GLY A 54 -8.49 6.42 6.32
C GLY A 54 -7.22 7.09 6.89
N VAL A 55 -6.12 7.10 6.13
CA VAL A 55 -4.81 7.64 6.52
C VAL A 55 -4.51 8.97 5.82
N SER A 56 -3.45 9.65 6.27
CA SER A 56 -2.88 10.80 5.57
C SER A 56 -1.58 10.36 4.88
N ALA A 57 -1.47 10.62 3.58
CA ALA A 57 -0.30 10.27 2.79
C ALA A 57 0.23 11.49 2.02
N GLU A 58 1.55 11.60 1.96
CA GLU A 58 2.31 12.47 1.06
C GLU A 58 3.00 11.58 0.03
N TYR A 59 3.13 12.03 -1.20
CA TYR A 59 3.90 11.30 -2.21
C TYR A 59 4.66 12.23 -3.15
N SER A 60 5.75 11.73 -3.71
CA SER A 60 6.49 12.37 -4.78
C SER A 60 6.84 11.35 -5.85
N LYS A 61 6.79 11.79 -7.12
CA LYS A 61 7.24 11.01 -8.27
C LYS A 61 8.57 11.59 -8.75
N GLU A 62 9.61 10.77 -8.77
CA GLU A 62 10.92 11.09 -9.33
C GLU A 62 11.27 10.04 -10.38
N ASN A 63 11.30 10.43 -11.66
CA ASN A 63 11.43 9.50 -12.78
C ASN A 63 10.34 8.40 -12.72
N ASP A 64 10.76 7.14 -12.73
CA ASP A 64 9.91 5.95 -12.65
C ASP A 64 9.68 5.49 -11.20
N GLU A 65 10.02 6.29 -10.19
CA GLU A 65 9.88 5.93 -8.78
C GLU A 65 8.85 6.83 -8.09
N LEU A 66 7.89 6.19 -7.43
CA LEU A 66 6.90 6.83 -6.59
C LEU A 66 7.26 6.57 -5.12
N LYS A 67 7.60 7.63 -4.40
CA LYS A 67 7.88 7.59 -2.96
C LYS A 67 6.61 7.98 -2.21
N ILE A 68 6.16 7.14 -1.29
CA ILE A 68 4.95 7.39 -0.49
C ILE A 68 5.31 7.40 0.99
N SER A 69 4.82 8.41 1.70
CA SER A 69 4.96 8.58 3.14
C SER A 69 3.60 8.65 3.81
N ILE A 70 3.32 7.75 4.74
CA ILE A 70 2.04 7.67 5.45
C ILE A 70 2.23 8.09 6.90
N SER A 71 1.38 9.01 7.36
CA SER A 71 1.30 9.44 8.75
C SER A 71 0.18 8.64 9.46
N PRO A 72 0.50 7.64 10.30
CA PRO A 72 -0.50 6.88 11.03
C PRO A 72 -1.18 7.76 12.09
N LYS A 73 -2.51 7.72 12.16
CA LYS A 73 -3.30 8.54 13.12
C LYS A 73 -3.05 8.23 14.60
N GLN A 74 -2.44 7.09 14.95
CA GLN A 74 -2.32 6.62 16.33
C GLN A 74 -0.87 6.33 16.77
N ASN A 75 0.18 6.85 16.10
CA ASN A 75 1.60 6.54 16.37
C ASN A 75 1.97 5.03 16.32
N VAL A 76 1.01 4.16 16.01
CA VAL A 76 1.19 2.74 15.78
C VAL A 76 1.06 2.53 14.28
N CYS A 77 2.19 2.49 13.57
CA CYS A 77 2.22 1.79 12.29
C CYS A 77 1.95 0.32 12.66
N PRO A 78 0.82 -0.31 12.27
CA PRO A 78 0.47 -1.64 12.77
C PRO A 78 1.40 -2.76 12.26
N LEU A 79 2.57 -2.44 11.72
CA LEU A 79 3.21 -3.23 10.68
C LEU A 79 4.69 -3.47 11.04
N ARG A 80 4.94 -4.71 11.47
CA ARG A 80 6.26 -5.36 11.52
C ARG A 80 6.84 -5.46 10.10
N GLU A 81 8.03 -6.06 9.99
CA GLU A 81 8.85 -6.33 8.78
C GLU A 81 8.11 -6.64 7.46
N ILE A 82 6.85 -7.08 7.52
CA ILE A 82 5.99 -7.31 6.35
C ILE A 82 4.78 -6.37 6.43
N CYS A 83 4.88 -5.24 5.74
CA CYS A 83 3.83 -4.23 5.68
C CYS A 83 2.99 -4.40 4.39
N PRO A 84 1.65 -4.51 4.46
CA PRO A 84 0.74 -4.66 3.31
C PRO A 84 0.63 -3.40 2.44
N LEU A 85 0.97 -2.23 2.98
CA LEU A 85 0.73 -0.93 2.33
C LEU A 85 1.30 -0.83 0.91
N PRO A 86 2.58 -1.20 0.63
CA PRO A 86 3.12 -1.09 -0.72
C PRO A 86 2.33 -1.92 -1.73
N PHE A 87 1.92 -3.13 -1.34
CA PHE A 87 1.17 -4.04 -2.21
C PHE A 87 -0.25 -3.54 -2.47
N PHE A 88 -0.91 -2.99 -1.46
CA PHE A 88 -2.24 -2.39 -1.60
C PHE A 88 -2.22 -1.18 -2.53
N TYR A 89 -1.30 -0.23 -2.31
CA TYR A 89 -1.16 0.95 -3.16
C TYR A 89 -0.80 0.57 -4.59
N SER A 90 0.10 -0.39 -4.76
CA SER A 90 0.48 -0.88 -6.08
C SER A 90 -0.71 -1.46 -6.85
N GLU A 91 -1.51 -2.31 -6.22
CA GLU A 91 -2.69 -2.87 -6.88
C GLU A 91 -3.75 -1.81 -7.15
N ALA A 92 -3.97 -0.87 -6.23
CA ALA A 92 -4.90 0.25 -6.45
C ALA A 92 -4.49 1.09 -7.67
N ILE A 93 -3.20 1.42 -7.82
CA ILE A 93 -2.68 2.14 -8.99
C ILE A 93 -2.89 1.32 -10.27
N ASN A 94 -2.59 0.02 -10.24
CA ASN A 94 -2.72 -0.88 -11.39
C ASN A 94 -4.19 -1.01 -11.88
N LEU A 95 -5.13 -0.99 -10.94
CA LEU A 95 -6.56 -1.07 -11.21
C LEU A 95 -7.12 0.27 -11.69
N LEU A 96 -6.78 1.36 -11.00
CA LEU A 96 -7.44 2.66 -11.16
C LEU A 96 -6.79 3.57 -12.19
N SER A 97 -5.54 3.33 -12.60
CA SER A 97 -4.81 4.18 -13.56
C SER A 97 -4.27 3.39 -14.75
N GLU A 98 -3.72 4.11 -15.73
CA GLU A 98 -2.94 3.53 -16.86
C GLU A 98 -1.56 3.06 -16.42
N TRP A 99 -1.10 3.50 -15.25
CA TRP A 99 0.20 3.12 -14.71
C TRP A 99 0.19 1.70 -14.18
N LYS A 100 1.24 0.95 -14.49
CA LYS A 100 1.65 -0.24 -13.78
C LYS A 100 2.63 0.13 -12.69
N SER A 101 2.54 -0.58 -11.58
CA SER A 101 3.36 -0.33 -10.42
C SER A 101 3.66 -1.63 -9.69
N TYR A 102 4.79 -1.66 -8.98
CA TYR A 102 5.13 -2.73 -8.05
C TYR A 102 6.04 -2.21 -6.93
N PRO A 103 5.96 -2.78 -5.72
CA PRO A 103 6.84 -2.40 -4.61
C PRO A 103 8.30 -2.69 -4.91
N ILE A 104 9.17 -1.73 -4.60
CA ILE A 104 10.63 -1.91 -4.64
C ILE A 104 11.21 -1.76 -3.23
N ARG A 105 12.36 -2.38 -3.02
CA ARG A 105 13.08 -2.30 -1.75
C ARG A 105 13.96 -1.05 -1.73
N SER A 106 14.03 -0.41 -0.56
CA SER A 106 14.96 0.68 -0.31
C SER A 106 16.42 0.21 -0.38
N SER A 107 17.35 1.17 -0.32
CA SER A 107 18.79 0.89 -0.21
C SER A 107 19.15 -0.02 0.98
N ASN A 108 18.36 -0.01 2.05
CA ASN A 108 18.50 -0.88 3.20
C ASN A 108 17.84 -2.26 3.03
N ASN A 109 17.46 -2.64 1.81
CA ASN A 109 16.79 -3.89 1.46
C ASN A 109 15.42 -4.10 2.15
N LYS A 110 14.77 -3.01 2.57
CA LYS A 110 13.46 -3.03 3.24
C LYS A 110 12.35 -2.60 2.28
N LEU A 111 11.19 -3.25 2.35
CA LEU A 111 10.00 -2.82 1.59
C LEU A 111 9.33 -1.60 2.20
N VAL A 112 9.42 -1.46 3.52
CA VAL A 112 8.88 -0.34 4.27
C VAL A 112 9.88 0.08 5.33
N GLU A 113 10.09 1.39 5.42
CA GLU A 113 10.90 2.02 6.44
C GLU A 113 10.02 2.82 7.39
N THR A 114 10.46 2.98 8.63
CA THR A 114 9.79 3.83 9.61
C THR A 114 10.79 4.86 10.08
N SER A 115 10.43 6.13 9.94
CA SER A 115 11.24 7.25 10.42
C SER A 115 10.32 8.36 10.91
N SER A 116 10.66 8.98 12.03
CA SER A 116 9.92 10.13 12.58
C SER A 116 8.40 9.89 12.70
N GLY A 117 7.99 8.68 13.05
CA GLY A 117 6.57 8.30 13.18
C GLY A 117 5.81 8.09 11.86
N LYS A 118 6.46 8.27 10.70
CA LYS A 118 5.88 8.01 9.38
C LYS A 118 6.37 6.67 8.80
N CYS A 119 5.54 6.03 7.98
CA CYS A 119 5.88 4.81 7.26
C CYS A 119 6.18 5.17 5.79
N PHE A 120 7.34 4.78 5.28
CA PHE A 120 7.83 5.12 3.94
C PHE A 120 7.96 3.87 3.10
N PHE A 121 7.56 3.95 1.84
CA PHE A 121 7.78 2.90 0.86
C PHE A 121 7.87 3.47 -0.54
N GLN A 122 8.39 2.63 -1.44
CA GLN A 122 8.66 3.01 -2.82
C GLN A 122 7.99 2.03 -3.77
N LEU A 123 7.40 2.57 -4.83
CA LEU A 123 6.89 1.79 -5.95
C LEU A 123 7.65 2.19 -7.20
N ARG A 124 8.04 1.22 -8.03
CA ARG A 124 8.44 1.50 -9.40
C ARG A 124 7.18 1.60 -10.24
N LEU A 125 7.16 2.57 -11.14
CA LEU A 125 6.10 2.86 -12.09
C LEU A 125 6.54 2.50 -13.52
N TYR A 126 5.60 2.00 -14.32
CA TYR A 126 5.75 1.80 -15.77
C TYR A 126 4.46 2.21 -16.48
N GLY A 127 4.56 2.85 -17.64
CA GLY A 127 3.42 3.32 -18.43
C GLY A 127 3.35 4.85 -18.48
N ASP A 128 2.39 5.37 -19.21
CA ASP A 128 1.97 6.78 -19.24
C ASP A 128 0.49 6.83 -19.63
#